data_AF-I6MKP2-F1
#
_entry.id   AF-I6MKP2-F1
#
_cell.length_a   1.000
_cell.length_b   1.000
_cell.length_c   1.000
_cell.angle_alpha   90.00
_cell.angle_beta   90.00
_cell.angle_gamma   90.00
#
_symmetry.space_group_name_H-M   'P 1'
#
loop_
_entity.id
_entity.type
_entity.pdbx_description
1 polymer ?
#
loop_
_entity_poly.entity_id
_entity_poly.type
_entity_poly.pdbx_seq_one_letter_code
_entity_poly.pdbx_strand_id
1 'polypeptide(L)'
;AMIKAYWAAKAGVDAGKVYSVSVMPCTAKKWEIRRNDDMKSAAKSLGADTGYDVDIVITTRELARMIKQAGIEILKLNDEEADSPLGPYTGAGTIFGVTGGVMEAAVRSAYYLVTKKGLPNVNFTPARGLDGVKEAEVDFGNGTKIRIAVAHQMGNIAAVLDKIRAARNTGQETPYHFI
;
A
#
# COMPACT_ATOMS: atom_id res chain seq x y z
N ALA A 1 0.60 12.31 6.67
CA ALA A 1 2.01 12.73 6.60
C ALA A 1 2.24 13.70 5.44
N MET A 2 2.39 13.25 4.20
CA MET A 2 2.74 14.13 3.06
C MET A 2 1.75 15.28 2.81
N ILE A 3 0.45 15.05 2.98
CA ILE A 3 -0.56 16.09 2.79
C ILE A 3 -0.41 17.21 3.83
N LYS A 4 -0.36 16.86 5.13
CA LYS A 4 -0.23 17.85 6.21
C LYS A 4 1.17 18.47 6.32
N ALA A 5 2.21 17.78 5.88
CA ALA A 5 3.58 18.32 5.92
C ALA A 5 3.95 19.06 4.62
N TYR A 6 4.15 18.32 3.53
CA TYR A 6 4.69 18.85 2.29
C TYR A 6 3.66 19.67 1.50
N TRP A 7 2.47 19.10 1.26
CA TRP A 7 1.46 19.76 0.44
C TRP A 7 0.89 21.02 1.10
N ALA A 8 0.58 20.96 2.40
CA ALA A 8 0.06 22.10 3.15
C ALA A 8 1.02 23.30 3.08
N ALA A 9 2.33 23.06 3.29
CA ALA A 9 3.36 24.10 3.13
C ALA A 9 3.40 24.66 1.70
N LYS A 10 3.38 23.79 0.69
CA LYS A 10 3.39 24.19 -0.73
C LYS A 10 2.14 24.99 -1.12
N ALA A 11 0.99 24.64 -0.55
CA ALA A 11 -0.29 25.30 -0.80
C ALA A 11 -0.51 26.56 0.04
N GLY A 12 0.41 26.89 0.97
CA GLY A 12 0.25 28.00 1.91
C GLY A 12 -0.91 27.80 2.89
N VAL A 13 -1.29 26.56 3.16
CA VAL A 13 -2.40 26.20 4.06
C VAL A 13 -1.83 25.80 5.43
N ASP A 14 -2.48 26.25 6.49
CA ASP A 14 -2.17 25.81 7.84
C ASP A 14 -2.46 24.30 7.99
N ALA A 15 -1.42 23.52 8.24
CA ALA A 15 -1.49 22.08 8.41
C ALA A 15 -2.46 21.64 9.53
N GLY A 16 -2.63 22.45 10.58
CA GLY A 16 -3.59 22.20 11.66
C GLY A 16 -5.05 22.38 11.24
N LYS A 17 -5.31 23.09 10.13
CA LYS A 17 -6.65 23.27 9.55
C LYS A 17 -6.98 22.23 8.47
N VAL A 18 -6.02 21.41 8.06
CA VAL A 18 -6.27 20.35 7.08
C VAL A 18 -6.95 19.18 7.78
N TYR A 19 -8.18 18.89 7.37
CA TYR A 19 -8.90 17.68 7.79
C TYR A 19 -8.77 16.59 6.72
N SER A 20 -7.92 15.61 6.99
CA SER A 20 -7.60 14.51 6.08
C SER A 20 -8.60 13.36 6.25
N VAL A 21 -9.46 13.21 5.25
CA VAL A 21 -10.42 12.09 5.14
C VAL A 21 -9.85 11.04 4.22
N SER A 22 -9.82 9.79 4.68
CA SER A 22 -9.33 8.67 3.89
C SER A 22 -10.45 7.67 3.59
N VAL A 23 -10.63 7.33 2.31
CA VAL A 23 -11.61 6.33 1.86
C VAL A 23 -10.90 4.99 1.66
N MET A 24 -11.31 3.97 2.41
CA MET A 24 -10.60 2.69 2.46
C MET A 24 -11.53 1.49 2.27
N PRO A 25 -11.11 0.43 1.57
CA PRO A 25 -11.92 -0.80 1.46
C PRO A 25 -11.84 -1.67 2.73
N CYS A 26 -10.99 -1.31 3.70
CA CYS A 26 -10.70 -2.10 4.89
C CYS A 26 -11.06 -1.34 6.17
N THR A 27 -11.65 -2.04 7.14
CA THR A 27 -11.96 -1.48 8.46
C THR A 27 -10.72 -1.37 9.35
N ALA A 28 -9.68 -2.17 9.13
CA ALA A 28 -8.44 -2.11 9.91
C ALA A 28 -7.77 -0.73 9.84
N LYS A 29 -7.92 -0.01 8.72
CA LYS A 29 -7.40 1.36 8.55
C LYS A 29 -8.00 2.34 9.56
N LYS A 30 -9.23 2.11 10.06
CA LYS A 30 -9.83 2.93 11.12
C LYS A 30 -9.06 2.83 12.43
N TRP A 31 -8.57 1.64 12.77
CA TRP A 31 -7.70 1.44 13.93
C TRP A 31 -6.29 1.95 13.66
N GLU A 32 -5.76 1.69 12.46
CA GLU A 32 -4.39 2.05 12.07
C GLU A 32 -4.08 3.53 12.30
N ILE A 33 -5.00 4.44 11.94
CA ILE A 33 -4.79 5.89 12.09
C ILE A 33 -4.59 6.35 13.54
N ARG A 34 -4.91 5.52 14.54
CA ARG A 34 -4.70 5.82 15.97
C ARG A 34 -3.76 4.83 16.65
N ARG A 35 -3.08 3.98 15.88
CA ARG A 35 -2.28 2.86 16.40
C ARG A 35 -1.18 3.29 17.37
N ASN A 36 -0.42 4.32 17.02
CA ASN A 36 0.70 4.84 17.81
C ASN A 36 1.09 6.26 17.35
N ASP A 37 2.14 6.82 17.97
CA ASP A 37 2.63 8.17 17.64
C ASP A 37 3.29 8.28 16.26
N ASP A 38 3.56 7.18 15.56
CA ASP A 38 4.05 7.24 14.17
C ASP A 38 2.96 7.76 13.23
N MET A 39 1.69 7.67 13.64
CA MET A 39 0.55 8.24 12.91
C MET A 39 0.43 9.75 13.08
N LYS A 40 1.42 10.41 13.69
CA LYS A 40 1.57 11.87 13.81
C LYS A 40 2.88 12.33 13.17
N SER A 41 3.27 11.70 12.05
CA SER A 41 4.54 11.98 11.39
C SER A 41 4.64 13.42 10.89
N ALA A 42 3.55 14.02 10.40
CA ALA A 42 3.54 15.43 10.02
C ALA A 42 3.83 16.35 11.22
N ALA A 43 3.19 16.10 12.37
CA ALA A 43 3.41 16.90 13.57
C ALA A 43 4.87 16.84 14.04
N LYS A 44 5.46 15.63 14.07
CA LYS A 44 6.88 15.44 14.38
C LYS A 44 7.79 16.17 13.38
N SER A 45 7.51 16.05 12.08
CA SER A 45 8.31 16.67 11.02
C SER A 45 8.25 18.20 11.03
N LEU A 46 7.13 18.78 11.46
CA LEU A 46 6.92 20.23 11.48
C LEU A 46 7.28 20.87 12.83
N GLY A 47 7.47 20.07 13.88
CA GLY A 47 7.63 20.59 15.24
C GLY A 47 6.40 21.32 15.77
N ALA A 48 5.21 21.02 15.22
CA ALA A 48 3.95 21.67 15.54
C ALA A 48 2.83 20.63 15.65
N ASP A 49 1.89 20.81 16.58
CA ASP A 49 0.75 19.90 16.69
C ASP A 49 -0.22 20.09 15.53
N THR A 50 -0.25 19.12 14.62
CA THR A 50 -1.16 19.06 13.47
C THR A 50 -2.17 17.91 13.60
N GLY A 51 -2.25 17.32 14.80
CA GLY A 51 -3.02 16.13 15.08
C GLY A 51 -2.45 14.87 14.41
N TYR A 52 -3.34 13.93 14.10
CA TYR A 52 -2.99 12.72 13.38
C TYR A 52 -2.85 13.00 11.88
N ASP A 53 -2.01 12.22 11.22
CA ASP A 53 -1.74 12.31 9.79
C ASP A 53 -2.98 12.12 8.91
N VAL A 54 -3.93 11.32 9.40
CA VAL A 54 -5.25 11.07 8.84
C VAL A 54 -6.26 11.24 9.97
N ASP A 55 -7.23 12.13 9.80
CA ASP A 55 -8.17 12.49 10.87
C ASP A 55 -9.28 11.46 11.01
N ILE A 56 -9.78 10.95 9.87
CA ILE A 56 -10.83 9.94 9.81
C ILE A 56 -10.65 9.00 8.62
N VAL A 57 -11.05 7.75 8.82
CA VAL A 57 -11.20 6.76 7.76
C VAL A 57 -12.67 6.40 7.61
N ILE A 58 -13.18 6.52 6.39
CA ILE A 58 -14.49 6.01 5.98
C ILE A 58 -14.31 4.84 5.02
N THR A 59 -15.22 3.89 5.06
CA THR A 59 -15.23 2.76 4.15
C THR A 59 -15.87 3.11 2.82
N THR A 60 -15.56 2.36 1.76
CA THR A 60 -16.27 2.47 0.47
C THR A 60 -17.79 2.37 0.63
N ARG A 61 -18.27 1.54 1.58
CA ARG A 61 -19.70 1.41 1.88
C ARG A 61 -20.28 2.64 2.56
N GLU A 62 -19.54 3.27 3.46
CA GLU A 62 -19.97 4.51 4.13
C GLU A 62 -20.04 5.66 3.13
N LEU A 63 -19.01 5.82 2.28
CA LEU A 63 -19.04 6.80 1.20
C LEU A 63 -20.21 6.59 0.25
N ALA A 64 -20.45 5.35 -0.20
CA ALA A 64 -21.56 5.03 -1.08
C ALA A 64 -22.93 5.38 -0.46
N ARG A 65 -23.09 5.25 0.87
CA ARG A 65 -24.31 5.68 1.56
C ARG A 65 -24.44 7.20 1.59
N MET A 66 -23.36 7.92 1.85
CA MET A 66 -23.35 9.40 1.84
C MET A 66 -23.72 9.96 0.46
N ILE A 67 -23.15 9.39 -0.62
CA ILE A 67 -23.46 9.76 -2.01
C ILE A 67 -24.96 9.56 -2.29
N LYS A 68 -25.52 8.41 -1.91
CA LYS A 68 -26.95 8.12 -2.07
C LYS A 68 -27.84 9.06 -1.26
N GLN A 69 -27.46 9.36 0.00
CA GLN A 69 -28.20 10.28 0.86
C GLN A 69 -28.18 11.72 0.34
N ALA A 70 -27.10 12.12 -0.33
CA ALA A 70 -27.01 13.42 -1.00
C ALA A 70 -27.81 13.49 -2.32
N GLY A 71 -28.44 12.40 -2.77
CA GLY A 71 -29.19 12.35 -4.02
C GLY A 71 -28.30 12.35 -5.27
N ILE A 72 -27.01 12.03 -5.13
CA ILE A 72 -26.05 12.05 -6.24
C ILE A 72 -26.13 10.73 -7.02
N GLU A 73 -26.41 10.83 -8.31
CA GLU A 73 -26.43 9.69 -9.23
C GLU A 73 -25.08 9.58 -9.95
N ILE A 74 -24.13 8.90 -9.30
CA ILE A 74 -22.73 8.84 -9.77
C ILE A 74 -22.57 8.33 -11.21
N LEU A 75 -23.46 7.44 -11.67
CA LEU A 75 -23.43 6.87 -13.02
C LEU A 75 -23.88 7.84 -14.12
N LYS A 76 -24.45 9.00 -13.74
CA LYS A 76 -24.85 10.06 -14.67
C LYS A 76 -23.87 11.24 -14.69
N LEU A 77 -22.85 11.22 -13.83
CA LEU A 77 -21.83 12.25 -13.83
C LEU A 77 -20.88 12.05 -15.01
N ASN A 78 -20.37 13.16 -15.53
CA ASN A 78 -19.27 13.10 -16.49
C ASN A 78 -18.00 12.68 -15.76
N ASP A 79 -17.10 12.01 -16.48
CA ASP A 79 -15.77 11.71 -15.97
C ASP A 79 -14.99 13.01 -15.75
N GLU A 80 -14.30 13.09 -14.61
CA GLU A 80 -13.43 14.20 -14.26
C GLU A 80 -12.09 13.67 -13.77
N GLU A 81 -11.02 14.43 -13.98
CA GLU A 81 -9.72 14.09 -13.44
C GLU A 81 -9.67 14.34 -11.93
N ALA A 82 -9.07 13.41 -11.19
CA ALA A 82 -8.83 13.59 -9.77
C ALA A 82 -7.73 14.64 -9.54
N ASP A 83 -7.89 15.44 -8.48
CA ASP A 83 -6.84 16.34 -8.02
C ASP A 83 -5.53 15.59 -7.74
N SER A 84 -4.42 16.25 -8.05
CA SER A 84 -3.08 15.68 -7.95
C SER A 84 -2.18 16.47 -6.98
N PRO A 85 -2.51 16.54 -5.68
CA PRO A 85 -1.78 17.37 -4.71
C PRO A 85 -0.29 16.97 -4.59
N LEU A 86 0.03 15.70 -4.84
CA LEU A 86 1.39 15.16 -4.75
C LEU A 86 1.96 14.71 -6.12
N GLY A 87 1.30 15.08 -7.22
CA GLY A 87 1.70 14.70 -8.57
C GLY A 87 1.09 13.36 -9.05
N PRO A 88 1.38 12.98 -10.31
CA PRO A 88 0.74 11.85 -10.97
C PRO A 88 1.09 10.53 -10.28
N TYR A 89 0.10 9.63 -10.17
CA TYR A 89 0.33 8.27 -9.70
C TYR A 89 0.77 7.37 -10.86
N THR A 90 1.56 6.35 -10.55
CA THR A 90 1.98 5.35 -11.55
C THR A 90 1.04 4.14 -11.51
N GLY A 91 1.00 3.35 -12.59
CA GLY A 91 0.22 2.10 -12.61
C GLY A 91 0.61 1.09 -11.51
N ALA A 92 1.83 1.19 -10.96
CA ALA A 92 2.25 0.42 -9.78
C ALA A 92 1.52 0.85 -8.50
N GLY A 93 1.15 2.13 -8.37
CA GLY A 93 0.30 2.62 -7.30
C GLY A 93 -1.14 2.11 -7.42
N THR A 94 -1.65 1.96 -8.65
CA THR A 94 -3.01 1.46 -8.92
C THR A 94 -3.18 0.00 -8.49
N ILE A 95 -2.18 -0.86 -8.73
CA ILE A 95 -2.29 -2.29 -8.40
C ILE A 95 -2.14 -2.59 -6.90
N PHE A 96 -1.80 -1.60 -6.05
CA PHE A 96 -1.68 -1.81 -4.60
C PHE A 96 -2.96 -2.42 -3.98
N GLY A 97 -4.13 -2.09 -4.54
CA GLY A 97 -5.43 -2.58 -4.07
C GLY A 97 -5.74 -4.06 -4.37
N VAL A 98 -4.92 -4.76 -5.16
CA VAL A 98 -5.12 -6.18 -5.48
C VAL A 98 -4.09 -7.07 -4.78
N THR A 99 -4.48 -8.32 -4.48
CA THR A 99 -3.58 -9.28 -3.83
C THR A 99 -2.35 -9.52 -4.71
N GLY A 100 -1.15 -9.29 -4.14
CA GLY A 100 0.13 -9.41 -4.85
C GLY A 100 0.60 -8.12 -5.53
N GLY A 101 -0.23 -7.06 -5.59
CA GLY A 101 0.15 -5.81 -6.25
C GLY A 101 1.26 -5.02 -5.54
N VAL A 102 1.29 -5.06 -4.19
CA VAL A 102 2.40 -4.48 -3.40
C VAL A 102 3.71 -5.19 -3.71
N MET A 103 3.69 -6.52 -3.71
CA MET A 103 4.84 -7.36 -4.04
C MET A 103 5.33 -7.08 -5.46
N GLU A 104 4.41 -7.05 -6.43
CA GLU A 104 4.71 -6.76 -7.83
C GLU A 104 5.35 -5.36 -8.01
N ALA A 105 4.82 -4.34 -7.34
CA ALA A 105 5.38 -2.99 -7.38
C ALA A 105 6.78 -2.90 -6.75
N ALA A 106 6.99 -3.56 -5.60
CA ALA A 106 8.27 -3.58 -4.90
C ALA A 106 9.35 -4.30 -5.71
N VAL A 107 9.05 -5.49 -6.24
CA VAL A 107 9.97 -6.29 -7.07
C VAL A 107 10.38 -5.53 -8.33
N ARG A 108 9.43 -4.89 -9.03
CA ARG A 108 9.73 -4.10 -10.22
C ARG A 108 10.69 -2.95 -9.92
N SER A 109 10.46 -2.26 -8.81
CA SER A 109 11.31 -1.14 -8.37
C SER A 109 12.71 -1.63 -8.00
N ALA A 110 12.80 -2.71 -7.21
CA ALA A 110 14.08 -3.32 -6.84
C ALA A 110 14.87 -3.80 -8.07
N TYR A 111 14.20 -4.49 -9.00
CA TYR A 111 14.83 -4.97 -10.24
C TYR A 111 15.41 -3.82 -11.05
N TYR A 112 14.65 -2.74 -11.26
CA TYR A 112 15.14 -1.57 -11.99
C TYR A 112 16.31 -0.88 -11.27
N LEU A 113 16.23 -0.73 -9.95
CA LEU A 113 17.30 -0.08 -9.18
C LEU A 113 18.62 -0.84 -9.24
N VAL A 114 18.58 -2.18 -9.23
CA VAL A 114 19.76 -3.04 -9.29
C VAL A 114 20.29 -3.22 -10.71
N THR A 115 19.42 -3.52 -11.67
CA THR A 115 19.82 -3.90 -13.03
C THR A 115 19.92 -2.72 -13.99
N LYS A 116 19.33 -1.58 -13.63
CA LYS A 116 19.08 -0.41 -14.50
C LYS A 116 18.27 -0.74 -15.76
N LYS A 117 17.57 -1.88 -15.77
CA LYS A 117 16.74 -2.34 -16.88
C LYS A 117 15.31 -2.56 -16.39
N GLY A 118 14.34 -2.37 -17.29
CA GLY A 118 12.96 -2.73 -17.00
C GLY A 118 12.79 -4.24 -16.88
N LEU A 119 11.90 -4.69 -15.99
CA LEU A 119 11.55 -6.10 -15.88
C LEU A 119 10.83 -6.53 -17.18
N PRO A 120 11.33 -7.53 -17.94
CA PRO A 120 10.81 -7.86 -19.28
C PRO A 120 9.36 -8.34 -19.26
N ASN A 121 8.99 -9.13 -18.24
CA ASN A 121 7.61 -9.51 -18.00
C ASN A 121 7.10 -8.87 -16.71
N VAL A 122 6.27 -7.87 -16.95
CA VAL A 122 5.57 -7.01 -16.00
C VAL A 122 4.49 -7.79 -15.25
N ASN A 123 3.95 -8.87 -15.85
CA ASN A 123 2.91 -9.69 -15.26
C ASN A 123 3.54 -10.80 -14.43
N PHE A 124 3.45 -10.63 -13.12
CA PHE A 124 3.92 -11.60 -12.16
C PHE A 124 2.87 -12.70 -11.99
N THR A 125 2.69 -13.52 -13.03
CA THR A 125 1.65 -14.56 -13.10
C THR A 125 1.61 -15.49 -11.88
N PRO A 126 2.73 -15.89 -11.26
CA PRO A 126 2.72 -16.70 -10.04
C PRO A 126 2.15 -15.97 -8.80
N ALA A 127 2.14 -14.63 -8.76
CA ALA A 127 1.58 -13.84 -7.66
C ALA A 127 0.12 -13.42 -7.91
N ARG A 128 -0.44 -13.69 -9.10
CA ARG A 128 -1.84 -13.41 -9.45
C ARG A 128 -2.70 -14.66 -9.28
N GLY A 129 -3.94 -14.48 -8.82
CA GLY A 129 -4.86 -15.58 -8.50
C GLY A 129 -5.28 -15.62 -7.03
N LEU A 130 -6.22 -16.51 -6.73
CA LEU A 130 -6.87 -16.67 -5.42
C LEU A 130 -6.22 -17.76 -4.55
N ASP A 131 -5.11 -18.34 -4.99
CA ASP A 131 -4.38 -19.33 -4.21
C ASP A 131 -3.94 -18.74 -2.87
N GLY A 132 -4.09 -19.55 -1.81
CA GLY A 132 -3.91 -19.11 -0.43
C GLY A 132 -2.48 -18.64 -0.12
N VAL A 133 -1.49 -19.33 -0.66
CA VAL A 133 -0.08 -18.92 -0.63
C VAL A 133 0.46 -19.01 -2.05
N LYS A 134 1.08 -17.93 -2.50
CA LYS A 134 1.72 -17.82 -3.81
C LYS A 134 3.21 -17.62 -3.62
N GLU A 135 4.04 -18.35 -4.34
CA GLU A 135 5.49 -18.34 -4.17
C GLU A 135 6.16 -18.12 -5.53
N ALA A 136 7.29 -17.41 -5.53
CA ALA A 136 8.04 -17.19 -6.76
C ALA A 136 9.51 -16.89 -6.48
N GLU A 137 10.34 -17.06 -7.51
CA GLU A 137 11.73 -16.63 -7.53
C GLU A 137 11.93 -15.64 -8.68
N VAL A 138 12.62 -14.52 -8.39
CA VAL A 138 12.99 -13.50 -9.38
C VAL A 138 14.48 -13.49 -9.55
N ASP A 139 14.95 -13.80 -10.75
CA ASP A 139 16.36 -13.68 -11.12
C ASP A 139 16.65 -12.27 -11.64
N PHE A 140 17.66 -11.62 -11.06
CA PHE A 140 18.08 -10.27 -11.45
C PHE A 140 19.11 -10.29 -12.58
N GLY A 141 19.49 -11.47 -13.09
CA GLY A 141 20.43 -11.65 -14.19
C GLY A 141 21.89 -11.38 -13.83
N ASN A 142 22.17 -11.08 -12.57
CA ASN A 142 23.50 -10.82 -12.01
C ASN A 142 23.90 -11.90 -10.97
N GLY A 143 23.23 -13.05 -10.98
CA GLY A 143 23.39 -14.12 -9.99
C GLY A 143 22.62 -13.91 -8.68
N THR A 144 21.93 -12.77 -8.52
CA THR A 144 21.05 -12.55 -7.36
C THR A 144 19.64 -13.06 -7.66
N LYS A 145 19.14 -13.96 -6.81
CA LYS A 145 17.80 -14.53 -6.90
C LYS A 145 16.99 -14.15 -5.67
N ILE A 146 15.83 -13.55 -5.88
CA ILE A 146 14.92 -13.16 -4.79
C ILE A 146 13.71 -14.09 -4.79
N ARG A 147 13.69 -15.00 -3.80
CA ARG A 147 12.51 -15.77 -3.39
C ARG A 147 11.50 -14.88 -2.66
N ILE A 148 10.24 -14.95 -3.07
CA ILE A 148 9.13 -14.19 -2.47
C ILE A 148 7.92 -15.09 -2.22
N ALA A 149 7.08 -14.69 -1.27
CA ALA A 149 5.78 -15.30 -1.03
C ALA A 149 4.69 -14.23 -0.93
N VAL A 150 3.44 -14.57 -1.22
CA VAL A 150 2.26 -13.72 -0.99
C VAL A 150 1.21 -14.59 -0.33
N ALA A 151 0.94 -14.32 0.95
CA ALA A 151 -0.14 -14.98 1.68
C ALA A 151 -1.45 -14.20 1.51
N HIS A 152 -2.43 -14.80 0.84
CA HIS A 152 -3.77 -14.26 0.73
C HIS A 152 -4.64 -14.82 1.86
N GLN A 153 -5.38 -13.94 2.57
CA GLN A 153 -6.20 -14.29 3.74
C GLN A 153 -5.39 -14.76 4.97
N MET A 154 -5.91 -14.44 6.16
CA MET A 154 -5.22 -14.74 7.41
C MET A 154 -5.05 -16.25 7.67
N GLY A 155 -5.96 -17.09 7.17
CA GLY A 155 -5.90 -18.55 7.35
C GLY A 155 -4.64 -19.20 6.75
N ASN A 156 -4.03 -18.56 5.75
CA ASN A 156 -2.85 -19.08 5.06
C ASN A 156 -1.52 -18.57 5.65
N ILE A 157 -1.57 -17.62 6.59
CA ILE A 157 -0.36 -17.02 7.19
C ILE A 157 0.43 -18.07 7.98
N ALA A 158 -0.25 -18.93 8.73
CA ALA A 158 0.40 -19.96 9.55
C ALA A 158 1.30 -20.88 8.70
N ALA A 159 0.81 -21.32 7.54
CA ALA A 159 1.57 -22.17 6.63
C ALA A 159 2.89 -21.52 6.17
N VAL A 160 2.88 -20.21 5.90
CA VAL A 160 4.09 -19.46 5.52
C VAL A 160 5.03 -19.30 6.72
N LEU A 161 4.49 -18.92 7.88
CA LEU A 161 5.29 -18.72 9.09
C LEU A 161 5.93 -20.01 9.61
N ASP A 162 5.25 -21.14 9.48
CA ASP A 162 5.77 -22.42 9.94
C ASP A 162 6.96 -22.90 9.09
N LYS A 163 6.94 -22.66 7.77
CA LYS A 163 8.12 -22.88 6.90
C LYS A 163 9.33 -22.03 7.36
N ILE A 164 9.10 -20.77 7.71
CA ILE A 164 10.17 -19.87 8.19
C ILE A 164 10.70 -20.31 9.55
N ARG A 165 9.81 -20.69 10.47
CA ARG A 165 10.19 -21.19 11.80
C ARG A 165 10.97 -22.49 11.69
N ALA A 166 10.55 -23.41 10.83
CA ALA A 166 11.27 -24.66 10.58
C ALA A 166 12.69 -24.38 10.08
N ALA A 167 12.85 -23.56 9.03
CA ALA A 167 14.16 -23.18 8.50
C ALA A 167 15.06 -22.55 9.58
N ARG A 168 14.50 -21.62 10.36
CA ARG A 168 15.21 -20.97 11.47
C ARG A 168 15.66 -21.97 12.53
N ASN A 169 14.80 -22.91 12.93
CA ASN A 169 15.11 -23.90 13.96
C ASN A 169 16.17 -24.91 13.50
N THR A 170 16.24 -25.19 12.20
CA THR A 170 17.25 -26.08 11.61
C THR A 170 18.53 -25.36 11.17
N GLY A 171 18.64 -24.05 11.38
CA GLY A 171 19.79 -23.24 10.93
C GLY A 171 19.91 -23.13 9.40
N GLN A 172 18.82 -23.37 8.67
CA GLN A 172 18.76 -23.24 7.21
C GLN A 172 18.45 -21.79 6.82
N GLU A 173 18.78 -21.45 5.58
CA GLU A 173 18.40 -20.17 5.00
C GLU A 173 16.86 -20.02 4.97
N THR A 174 16.38 -18.81 5.26
CA THR A 174 14.94 -18.52 5.21
C THR A 174 14.39 -18.72 3.80
N PRO A 175 13.22 -19.37 3.64
CA PRO A 175 12.71 -19.74 2.32
C PRO A 175 12.33 -18.52 1.46
N TYR A 176 12.05 -17.37 2.08
CA TYR A 176 11.62 -16.15 1.40
C TYR A 176 12.44 -14.95 1.87
N HIS A 177 12.79 -14.06 0.95
CA HIS A 177 13.42 -12.77 1.25
C HIS A 177 12.39 -11.66 1.47
N PHE A 178 11.18 -11.81 0.88
CA PHE A 178 10.08 -10.87 1.05
C PHE A 178 8.73 -11.62 1.00
N ILE A 179 7.79 -11.25 1.87
CA ILE A 179 6.47 -11.88 2.07
C ILE A 179 5.40 -10.79 2.05
#